data_AF-A0A9W9XN04-F1
#
_entry.id   AF-A0A9W9XN04-F1
#
_cell.length_a   1.000
_cell.length_b   1.000
_cell.length_c   1.000
_cell.angle_alpha   90.00
_cell.angle_beta   90.00
_cell.angle_gamma   90.00
#
_symmetry.space_group_name_H-M   'P 1'
#
loop_
_entity.id
_entity.type
_entity.pdbx_description
1 polymer ?
#
loop_
_entity_poly.entity_id
_entity_poly.type
_entity_poly.pdbx_seq_one_letter_code
_entity_poly.pdbx_strand_id
1 'polypeptide(L)'
;MPPASIPRFLLPRGLPSAQALRTLRKQASQQQQQQQQRQALALSSTTRRSFSESPSLAARPKRVTDKSRILSQPDKFRPPSHPQRLVTPVRTTPAGQPVNYGRALTAEEREAQNKKQYPNMFPPEGTVMFKFLTSRWIHVWIAMGILTSLATFTFTTNFKATSPFAHLLPSWSDLITHPIDTVSQAMHVYRMHVQHESMRVREQRHRRVEDAEKRRQYRVAHGLEEAPEAKKKEGEMGVESGDAQSPVAADVAEIAAGGGVGAVAATAVEEKEFVDWEGKKKPVKKWLGIW
;
A
#
# COMPACT_ATOMS: atom_id res chain seq x y z
N MET A 1 -61.19 -22.90 9.50
CA MET A 1 -59.79 -22.49 9.72
C MET A 1 -58.87 -23.56 9.13
N PRO A 2 -57.95 -23.23 8.21
CA PRO A 2 -57.04 -24.23 7.65
C PRO A 2 -55.96 -24.62 8.67
N PRO A 3 -55.49 -25.88 8.68
CA PRO A 3 -54.45 -26.34 9.61
C PRO A 3 -53.09 -25.70 9.29
N ALA A 4 -52.36 -25.32 10.34
CA ALA A 4 -51.05 -24.68 10.25
C ALA A 4 -50.01 -25.62 9.61
N SER A 5 -49.33 -25.14 8.57
CA SER A 5 -48.23 -25.83 7.88
C SER A 5 -46.98 -25.80 8.76
N ILE A 6 -46.57 -26.97 9.27
CA ILE A 6 -45.34 -27.12 10.07
C ILE A 6 -44.14 -26.78 9.16
N PRO A 7 -43.27 -25.83 9.55
CA PRO A 7 -42.19 -25.41 8.70
C PRO A 7 -41.11 -26.50 8.55
N ARG A 8 -40.66 -26.72 7.32
CA ARG A 8 -39.78 -27.82 6.86
C ARG A 8 -38.44 -27.98 7.59
N PHE A 9 -38.03 -27.03 8.44
CA PHE A 9 -36.80 -27.13 9.22
C PHE A 9 -36.96 -27.89 10.54
N LEU A 10 -38.21 -28.17 10.98
CA LEU A 10 -38.51 -28.93 12.19
C LEU A 10 -38.62 -30.44 11.96
N LEU A 11 -38.54 -30.90 10.71
CA LEU A 11 -38.52 -32.33 10.37
C LEU A 11 -37.06 -32.82 10.36
N PRO A 12 -36.77 -33.98 10.98
CA PRO A 12 -35.43 -34.57 10.92
C PRO A 12 -35.08 -34.82 9.46
N ARG A 13 -34.09 -34.07 8.96
CA ARG A 13 -33.56 -34.27 7.62
C ARG A 13 -32.91 -35.66 7.61
N GLY A 14 -33.54 -36.61 6.91
CA GLY A 14 -32.98 -37.94 6.70
C GLY A 14 -31.57 -37.87 6.12
N LEU A 15 -30.84 -38.98 6.26
CA LEU A 15 -29.46 -39.13 5.79
C LEU A 15 -29.30 -38.59 4.35
N PRO A 16 -28.22 -37.85 4.06
CA PRO A 16 -28.00 -37.27 2.74
C PRO A 16 -28.04 -38.38 1.68
N SER A 17 -28.83 -38.17 0.63
CA SER A 17 -29.00 -39.15 -0.44
C SER A 17 -27.64 -39.50 -1.06
N ALA A 18 -27.48 -40.76 -1.51
CA ALA A 18 -26.24 -41.21 -2.14
C ALA A 18 -25.84 -40.34 -3.36
N GLN A 19 -26.81 -39.66 -3.98
CA GLN A 19 -26.58 -38.69 -5.05
C GLN A 19 -25.92 -37.41 -4.52
N ALA A 20 -26.34 -36.89 -3.35
CA ALA A 20 -25.72 -35.72 -2.72
C ALA A 20 -24.27 -36.00 -2.29
N LEU A 21 -23.97 -37.21 -1.81
CA LEU A 21 -22.59 -37.60 -1.49
C LEU A 21 -21.72 -37.74 -2.75
N ARG A 22 -22.29 -38.24 -3.87
CA ARG A 22 -21.58 -38.34 -5.15
C ARG A 22 -21.29 -36.97 -5.77
N THR A 23 -22.19 -36.00 -5.64
CA THR A 23 -21.95 -34.63 -6.13
C THR A 23 -20.90 -33.91 -5.28
N LEU A 24 -20.93 -34.07 -3.96
CA LEU A 24 -19.91 -33.52 -3.06
C LEU A 24 -18.51 -34.06 -3.40
N ARG A 25 -18.41 -35.37 -3.67
CA ARG A 25 -17.13 -36.01 -4.04
C ARG A 25 -16.59 -35.51 -5.37
N LYS A 26 -17.45 -35.27 -6.37
CA LYS A 26 -17.04 -34.69 -7.67
C LYS A 26 -16.57 -33.24 -7.53
N GLN A 27 -17.24 -32.43 -6.71
CA GLN A 27 -16.81 -31.05 -6.43
C GLN A 27 -15.47 -30.99 -5.69
N ALA A 28 -15.24 -31.86 -4.71
CA ALA A 28 -13.97 -31.92 -3.98
C ALA A 28 -12.79 -32.26 -4.91
N SER A 29 -12.98 -33.20 -5.85
CA SER A 29 -11.94 -33.54 -6.84
C SER A 29 -11.65 -32.40 -7.84
N GLN A 30 -12.67 -31.63 -8.23
CA GLN A 30 -12.48 -30.48 -9.13
C GLN A 30 -11.74 -29.33 -8.44
N GLN A 31 -12.00 -29.08 -7.15
CA GLN A 31 -11.28 -28.06 -6.38
C GLN A 31 -9.81 -28.42 -6.18
N GLN A 32 -9.49 -29.70 -5.94
CA GLN A 32 -8.10 -30.15 -5.88
C GLN A 32 -7.36 -29.99 -7.20
N GLN A 33 -8.00 -30.31 -8.34
CA GLN A 33 -7.38 -30.08 -9.66
C GLN A 33 -7.16 -28.60 -9.96
N GLN A 34 -8.10 -27.71 -9.59
CA GLN A 34 -7.90 -26.26 -9.74
C GLN A 34 -6.77 -25.75 -8.83
N GLN A 35 -6.64 -26.25 -7.60
CA GLN A 35 -5.53 -25.86 -6.72
C GLN A 35 -4.17 -26.32 -7.26
N GLN A 36 -4.08 -27.53 -7.83
CA GLN A 36 -2.86 -28.02 -8.47
C GLN A 36 -2.50 -27.20 -9.73
N GLN A 37 -3.47 -26.81 -10.54
CA GLN A 37 -3.24 -25.93 -11.70
C GLN A 37 -2.77 -24.52 -11.26
N ARG A 38 -3.33 -23.96 -10.17
CA ARG A 38 -2.89 -22.67 -9.64
C ARG A 38 -1.48 -22.72 -9.05
N GLN A 39 -1.10 -23.84 -8.41
CA GLN A 39 0.27 -24.04 -7.93
C GLN A 39 1.26 -24.24 -9.09
N ALA A 40 0.90 -24.99 -10.13
CA ALA A 40 1.74 -25.15 -11.33
C ALA A 40 1.97 -23.82 -12.08
N LEU A 41 0.95 -22.96 -12.17
CA LEU A 41 1.07 -21.61 -12.73
C LEU A 41 1.90 -20.66 -11.85
N ALA A 42 1.87 -20.84 -10.53
CA ALA A 42 2.66 -20.04 -9.58
C ALA A 42 4.16 -20.41 -9.57
N LEU A 43 4.53 -21.66 -9.88
CA LEU A 43 5.94 -22.06 -10.04
C LEU A 43 6.53 -21.70 -11.42
N SER A 44 5.67 -21.40 -12.41
CA SER A 44 6.08 -21.06 -13.78
C SER A 44 6.39 -19.58 -14.00
N SER A 45 6.13 -18.71 -13.00
CA SER A 45 6.33 -17.26 -13.08
C SER A 45 7.70 -16.79 -12.55
N THR A 46 8.73 -17.65 -12.61
CA THR A 46 10.12 -17.20 -12.51
C THR A 46 10.50 -16.51 -13.82
N THR A 47 10.24 -15.20 -13.84
CA THR A 47 11.00 -14.14 -14.50
C THR A 47 11.89 -14.57 -15.69
N ARG A 48 11.33 -14.68 -16.90
CA ARG A 48 12.13 -14.46 -18.12
C ARG A 48 12.49 -12.98 -18.19
N ARG A 49 13.65 -12.61 -17.64
CA ARG A 49 14.31 -11.36 -18.00
C ARG A 49 14.88 -11.52 -19.41
N SER A 50 14.25 -10.86 -20.38
CA SER A 50 14.89 -10.59 -21.67
C SER A 50 16.11 -9.71 -21.42
N PHE A 51 17.30 -10.25 -21.71
CA PHE A 51 18.52 -9.46 -21.81
C PHE A 51 18.54 -8.73 -23.15
N SER A 52 18.06 -7.50 -23.14
CA SER A 52 18.37 -6.50 -24.16
C SER A 52 18.37 -5.13 -23.50
N GLU A 53 19.35 -4.88 -22.65
CA GLU A 53 19.65 -3.53 -22.17
C GLU A 53 21.13 -3.21 -22.41
N SER A 54 21.31 -2.27 -23.32
CA SER A 54 22.45 -1.40 -23.52
C SER A 54 22.97 -0.88 -22.16
N PRO A 55 24.30 -0.79 -21.93
CA PRO A 55 24.81 -0.28 -20.67
C PRO A 55 24.71 1.25 -20.67
N SER A 56 23.66 1.81 -20.09
CA SER A 56 23.62 3.24 -19.74
C SER A 56 23.77 3.41 -18.23
N LEU A 57 24.98 3.83 -17.85
CA LEU A 57 25.32 4.68 -16.70
C LEU A 57 24.71 4.27 -15.34
N ALA A 58 25.31 3.25 -14.75
CA ALA A 58 25.24 3.01 -13.32
C ALA A 58 25.89 4.14 -12.52
N ALA A 59 25.26 4.40 -11.37
CA ALA A 59 25.66 5.29 -10.29
C ALA A 59 27.17 5.31 -10.02
N ARG A 60 27.70 6.51 -9.75
CA ARG A 60 29.05 6.74 -9.22
C ARG A 60 29.23 6.00 -7.88
N PRO A 61 30.11 4.99 -7.77
CA PRO A 61 30.68 4.65 -6.47
C PRO A 61 31.79 5.65 -6.14
N LYS A 62 31.82 6.11 -4.87
CA LYS A 62 32.92 6.90 -4.33
C LYS A 62 34.24 6.14 -4.54
N ARG A 63 35.28 6.88 -4.94
CA ARG A 63 36.65 6.40 -5.11
C ARG A 63 37.11 5.65 -3.85
N VAL A 64 37.19 4.33 -3.93
CA VAL A 64 38.08 3.53 -3.09
C VAL A 64 39.17 3.03 -4.01
N THR A 65 40.39 3.49 -3.71
CA THR A 65 41.60 3.26 -4.48
C THR A 65 42.16 1.89 -4.16
N ASP A 66 41.51 0.82 -4.60
CA ASP A 66 42.14 -0.51 -4.60
C ASP A 66 42.26 -1.01 -6.02
N LYS A 67 43.46 -0.76 -6.56
CA LYS A 67 43.94 -1.35 -7.81
C LYS A 67 44.20 -2.83 -7.51
N SER A 68 43.14 -3.61 -7.46
CA SER A 68 43.23 -5.06 -7.47
C SER A 68 44.08 -5.45 -8.68
N ARG A 69 45.17 -6.15 -8.38
CA ARG A 69 46.22 -6.74 -9.21
C ARG A 69 45.71 -7.44 -10.47
N ILE A 70 45.18 -6.68 -11.43
CA ILE A 70 44.81 -7.14 -12.76
C ILE A 70 45.56 -6.23 -13.73
N LEU A 71 46.46 -6.83 -14.50
CA LEU A 71 47.20 -6.16 -15.55
C LEU A 71 46.18 -5.50 -16.49
N SER A 72 46.28 -4.18 -16.69
CA SER A 72 45.45 -3.48 -17.67
C SER A 72 45.60 -4.19 -19.01
N GLN A 73 44.49 -4.58 -19.63
CA GLN A 73 44.55 -5.15 -20.97
C GLN A 73 45.33 -4.18 -21.87
N PRO A 74 46.39 -4.65 -22.56
CA PRO A 74 47.18 -3.79 -23.41
C PRO A 74 46.28 -3.19 -24.50
N ASP A 75 46.50 -1.92 -24.80
CA ASP A 75 45.77 -1.24 -25.86
C ASP A 75 45.94 -2.04 -27.15
N LYS A 76 44.81 -2.44 -27.74
CA LYS A 76 44.83 -3.28 -28.94
C LYS A 76 45.36 -2.39 -30.05
N PHE A 77 46.51 -2.75 -30.63
CA PHE A 77 47.16 -1.95 -31.68
C PHE A 77 46.13 -1.56 -32.75
N ARG A 78 45.82 -0.27 -32.80
CA ARG A 78 44.91 0.33 -33.78
C ARG A 78 45.78 1.11 -34.75
N PRO A 79 45.83 0.72 -36.04
CA PRO A 79 46.55 1.52 -37.01
C PRO A 79 45.94 2.93 -37.06
N PRO A 80 46.73 3.95 -37.47
CA PRO A 80 46.29 5.36 -37.49
C PRO A 80 45.05 5.61 -38.38
N SER A 81 44.66 4.65 -39.23
CA SER A 81 43.45 4.70 -40.04
C SER A 81 42.16 4.34 -39.28
N HIS A 82 42.23 3.79 -38.07
CA HIS A 82 41.07 3.45 -37.25
C HIS A 82 41.09 4.19 -35.92
N PRO A 83 40.74 5.49 -35.89
CA PRO A 83 40.58 6.22 -34.64
C PRO A 83 39.50 5.53 -33.79
N GLN A 84 39.77 5.37 -32.49
CA GLN A 84 38.80 4.86 -31.54
C GLN A 84 37.55 5.72 -31.62
N ARG A 85 36.43 5.11 -32.06
CA ARG A 85 35.13 5.78 -32.29
C ARG A 85 34.86 6.74 -31.14
N LEU A 86 35.04 8.03 -31.39
CA LEU A 86 34.70 9.07 -30.43
C LEU A 86 33.20 8.93 -30.20
N VAL A 87 32.82 8.45 -29.01
CA VAL A 87 31.46 8.57 -28.52
C VAL A 87 31.17 10.07 -28.59
N THR A 88 30.22 10.41 -29.46
CA THR A 88 29.90 11.75 -29.96
C THR A 88 30.15 12.83 -28.90
N PRO A 89 30.95 13.88 -29.17
CA PRO A 89 31.24 14.90 -28.18
C PRO A 89 29.94 15.62 -27.77
N VAL A 90 29.48 15.30 -26.57
CA VAL A 90 28.47 16.01 -25.76
C VAL A 90 29.03 17.39 -25.40
N ARG A 91 29.20 18.29 -26.37
CA ARG A 91 29.85 19.59 -26.10
C ARG A 91 29.01 20.81 -26.39
N THR A 92 27.84 20.69 -27.03
CA THR A 92 26.98 21.87 -27.28
C THR A 92 25.47 21.63 -27.22
N THR A 93 25.00 20.39 -27.05
CA THR A 93 23.56 20.11 -26.97
C THR A 93 23.19 19.56 -25.60
N PRO A 94 22.25 20.21 -24.87
CA PRO A 94 21.68 19.63 -23.66
C PRO A 94 20.97 18.32 -24.01
N ALA A 95 21.14 17.31 -23.15
CA ALA A 95 20.58 15.98 -23.35
C ALA A 95 19.06 16.07 -23.59
N GLY A 96 18.60 15.55 -24.74
CA GLY A 96 17.18 15.48 -25.11
C GLY A 96 16.69 16.51 -26.13
N GLN A 97 17.54 17.43 -26.62
CA GLN A 97 17.13 18.32 -27.72
C GLN A 97 17.60 17.82 -29.10
N PRO A 98 16.76 17.96 -30.14
CA PRO A 98 17.15 17.61 -31.51
C PRO A 98 18.36 18.45 -31.93
N VAL A 99 19.37 17.78 -32.50
CA VAL A 99 20.56 18.45 -33.00
C VAL A 99 20.16 19.29 -34.20
N ASN A 100 20.08 20.61 -34.00
CA ASN A 100 19.90 21.55 -35.11
C ASN A 100 21.19 21.61 -35.92
N TYR A 101 21.20 20.90 -37.06
CA TYR A 101 22.26 20.97 -38.05
C TYR A 101 22.14 22.29 -38.82
N GLY A 102 22.54 23.40 -38.19
CA GLY A 102 22.44 24.75 -38.75
C GLY A 102 23.00 25.80 -37.80
N ARG A 103 23.01 27.07 -38.24
CA ARG A 103 23.34 28.20 -37.36
C ARG A 103 22.38 28.21 -36.16
N ALA A 104 22.91 28.49 -34.96
CA ALA A 104 22.08 28.63 -33.78
C ALA A 104 21.04 29.74 -34.00
N LEU A 105 19.76 29.42 -33.81
CA LEU A 105 18.69 30.41 -33.97
C LEU A 105 18.90 31.61 -33.06
N THR A 106 18.73 32.80 -33.62
CA THR A 106 18.67 34.04 -32.84
C THR A 106 17.40 34.04 -31.97
N ALA A 107 17.38 34.86 -30.92
CA ALA A 107 16.21 34.94 -30.03
C ALA A 107 14.95 35.39 -30.82
N GLU A 108 15.13 36.35 -31.73
CA GLU A 108 14.06 36.87 -32.60
C GLU A 108 13.52 35.81 -33.56
N GLU A 109 14.40 34.99 -34.15
CA GLU A 109 13.99 33.89 -35.03
C GLU A 109 13.20 32.81 -34.25
N ARG A 110 13.55 32.53 -32.99
CA ARG A 110 12.78 31.59 -32.15
C ARG A 110 11.39 32.11 -31.86
N GLU A 111 11.26 33.39 -31.52
CA GLU A 111 9.96 34.01 -31.28
C GLU A 111 9.09 34.04 -32.54
N ALA A 112 9.71 34.31 -33.70
CA ALA A 112 9.02 34.26 -34.98
C ALA A 112 8.56 32.84 -35.35
N GLN A 113 9.35 31.81 -35.03
CA GLN A 113 8.95 30.40 -35.21
C GLN A 113 7.78 30.02 -34.29
N ASN A 114 7.80 30.45 -33.02
CA ASN A 114 6.74 30.16 -32.06
C ASN A 114 5.39 30.79 -32.47
N LYS A 115 5.43 31.99 -33.07
CA LYS A 115 4.23 32.72 -33.53
C LYS A 115 3.73 32.27 -34.91
N LYS A 116 4.44 31.40 -35.62
CA LYS A 116 4.10 31.02 -36.99
C LYS A 116 2.99 29.96 -37.01
N GLN A 117 1.81 30.38 -37.46
CA GLN A 117 0.63 29.54 -37.52
C GLN A 117 0.45 28.92 -38.91
N TYR A 118 0.28 27.60 -38.99
CA TYR A 118 -0.07 26.90 -40.23
C TYR A 118 -1.46 26.24 -40.12
N PRO A 119 -2.12 25.92 -41.25
CA PRO A 119 -3.38 25.17 -41.25
C PRO A 119 -3.23 23.84 -40.49
N ASN A 120 -4.23 23.46 -39.69
CA ASN A 120 -4.24 22.25 -38.83
C ASN A 120 -3.22 22.22 -37.67
N MET A 121 -2.56 23.33 -37.35
CA MET A 121 -1.76 23.43 -36.13
C MET A 121 -2.61 23.72 -34.89
N PHE A 122 -1.97 23.61 -33.72
CA PHE A 122 -2.51 24.01 -32.43
C PHE A 122 -3.18 25.39 -32.50
N PRO A 123 -4.32 25.62 -31.84
CA PRO A 123 -4.98 26.93 -31.84
C PRO A 123 -4.05 28.02 -31.30
N PRO A 124 -4.20 29.29 -31.75
CA PRO A 124 -3.28 30.35 -31.39
C PRO A 124 -3.27 30.62 -29.88
N GLU A 125 -2.12 31.12 -29.41
CA GLU A 125 -1.90 31.49 -28.02
C GLU A 125 -2.93 32.54 -27.58
N GLY A 126 -3.55 32.34 -26.41
CA GLY A 126 -4.62 33.20 -25.90
C GLY A 126 -6.04 32.66 -26.12
N THR A 127 -6.23 31.65 -26.97
CA THR A 127 -7.52 30.94 -27.04
C THR A 127 -7.74 30.04 -25.83
N VAL A 128 -9.00 29.85 -25.43
CA VAL A 128 -9.36 28.94 -24.31
C VAL A 128 -8.92 27.50 -24.61
N MET A 129 -9.03 27.08 -25.88
CA MET A 129 -8.60 25.76 -26.33
C MET A 129 -7.09 25.56 -26.16
N PHE A 130 -6.28 26.56 -26.52
CA PHE A 130 -4.83 26.54 -26.28
C PHE A 130 -4.51 26.44 -24.78
N LYS A 131 -5.23 27.21 -23.95
CA LYS A 131 -5.06 27.16 -22.48
C LYS A 131 -5.44 25.80 -21.92
N PHE A 132 -6.51 25.16 -22.39
CA PHE A 132 -6.92 23.84 -21.93
C PHE A 132 -5.87 22.78 -22.30
N LEU A 133 -5.42 22.72 -23.56
CA LEU A 133 -4.47 21.70 -24.01
C LEU A 133 -3.05 21.87 -23.42
N THR A 134 -2.58 23.11 -23.26
CA THR A 134 -1.19 23.37 -22.82
C THR A 134 -1.04 23.45 -21.30
N SER A 135 -2.11 23.77 -20.55
CA SER A 135 -1.99 23.94 -19.10
C SER A 135 -1.92 22.60 -18.36
N ARG A 136 -0.74 22.30 -17.80
CA ARG A 136 -0.52 21.10 -16.98
C ARG A 136 -1.41 21.10 -15.74
N TRP A 137 -1.68 22.27 -15.18
CA TRP A 137 -2.48 22.39 -13.96
C TRP A 137 -3.94 22.00 -14.18
N ILE A 138 -4.55 22.33 -15.33
CA ILE A 138 -5.92 21.92 -15.63
C ILE A 138 -6.02 20.40 -15.76
N HIS A 139 -5.03 19.77 -16.42
CA HIS A 139 -4.98 18.32 -16.57
C HIS A 139 -4.81 17.64 -15.22
N VAL A 140 -3.92 18.15 -14.37
CA VAL A 140 -3.72 17.63 -13.01
C VAL A 140 -5.01 17.80 -12.19
N TRP A 141 -5.67 18.95 -12.26
CA TRP A 141 -6.92 19.19 -11.54
C TRP A 141 -8.03 18.24 -12.00
N ILE A 142 -8.23 18.08 -13.31
CA ILE A 142 -9.24 17.19 -13.87
C ILE A 142 -8.93 15.72 -13.55
N ALA A 143 -7.68 15.30 -13.79
CA ALA A 143 -7.25 13.93 -13.50
C ALA A 143 -7.40 13.61 -12.00
N MET A 144 -6.97 14.54 -11.12
CA MET A 144 -7.14 14.40 -9.68
C MET A 144 -8.62 14.37 -9.30
N GLY A 145 -9.45 15.26 -9.84
CA GLY A 145 -10.89 15.29 -9.57
C GLY A 145 -11.62 14.00 -10.00
N ILE A 146 -11.27 13.44 -11.16
CA ILE A 146 -11.80 12.15 -11.63
C ILE A 146 -11.33 11.02 -10.71
N LEU A 147 -10.03 10.98 -10.35
CA LEU A 147 -9.52 9.95 -9.45
C LEU A 147 -10.18 10.03 -8.06
N THR A 148 -10.31 11.22 -7.48
CA THR A 148 -10.90 11.41 -6.15
C THR A 148 -12.38 11.09 -6.14
N SER A 149 -13.14 11.50 -7.16
CA SER A 149 -14.58 11.17 -7.25
C SER A 149 -14.79 9.66 -7.44
N LEU A 150 -14.01 9.02 -8.31
CA LEU A 150 -14.08 7.57 -8.51
C LEU A 150 -13.64 6.79 -7.27
N ALA A 151 -12.60 7.25 -6.56
CA ALA A 151 -12.17 6.68 -5.29
C ALA A 151 -13.26 6.79 -4.21
N THR A 152 -13.89 7.96 -4.07
CA THR A 152 -14.98 8.17 -3.11
C THR A 152 -16.22 7.34 -3.46
N PHE A 153 -16.55 7.24 -4.75
CA PHE A 153 -17.68 6.43 -5.23
C PHE A 153 -17.45 4.92 -5.02
N THR A 154 -16.27 4.42 -5.38
CA THR A 154 -15.91 3.01 -5.16
C THR A 154 -15.80 2.68 -3.67
N PHE A 155 -15.26 3.59 -2.85
CA PHE A 155 -15.23 3.45 -1.39
C PHE A 155 -16.64 3.38 -0.81
N THR A 156 -17.52 4.33 -1.15
CA THR A 156 -18.89 4.37 -0.61
C THR A 156 -19.72 3.18 -1.07
N THR A 157 -19.57 2.72 -2.31
CA THR A 157 -20.25 1.51 -2.80
C THR A 157 -19.75 0.24 -2.11
N ASN A 158 -18.43 0.11 -1.91
CA ASN A 158 -17.85 -1.00 -1.15
C ASN A 158 -18.35 -1.00 0.31
N PHE A 159 -18.31 0.16 0.97
CA PHE A 159 -18.78 0.33 2.34
C PHE A 159 -20.26 -0.05 2.48
N LYS A 160 -21.12 0.34 1.53
CA LYS A 160 -22.53 -0.05 1.53
C LYS A 160 -22.75 -1.55 1.37
N ALA A 161 -21.83 -2.26 0.72
CA ALA A 161 -21.92 -3.71 0.52
C ALA A 161 -21.38 -4.52 1.72
N THR A 162 -20.33 -4.02 2.40
CA THR A 162 -19.62 -4.76 3.46
C THR A 162 -20.03 -4.35 4.87
N SER A 163 -20.43 -3.09 5.07
CA SER A 163 -20.72 -2.57 6.41
C SER A 163 -22.17 -2.83 6.83
N PRO A 164 -22.42 -3.22 8.09
CA PRO A 164 -23.78 -3.35 8.63
C PRO A 164 -24.44 -2.00 8.93
N PHE A 165 -23.64 -0.92 9.00
CA PHE A 165 -24.08 0.44 9.35
C PHE A 165 -24.42 1.30 8.12
N ALA A 166 -24.52 0.69 6.93
CA ALA A 166 -24.78 1.40 5.68
C ALA A 166 -26.08 2.23 5.68
N HIS A 167 -27.07 1.84 6.48
CA HIS A 167 -28.35 2.53 6.61
C HIS A 167 -28.27 3.83 7.42
N LEU A 168 -27.20 4.02 8.20
CA LEU A 168 -26.97 5.25 8.98
C LEU A 168 -26.26 6.34 8.16
N LEU A 169 -25.87 6.03 6.92
CA LEU A 169 -25.23 7.01 6.05
C LEU A 169 -26.23 8.08 5.62
N PRO A 170 -25.82 9.37 5.67
CA PRO A 170 -26.65 10.45 5.18
C PRO A 170 -26.88 10.33 3.66
N SER A 171 -28.04 10.81 3.21
CA SER A 171 -28.37 10.86 1.78
C SER A 171 -27.46 11.85 1.06
N TRP A 172 -27.17 11.58 -0.23
CA TRP A 172 -26.39 12.49 -1.07
C TRP A 172 -27.04 13.87 -1.22
N SER A 173 -28.36 13.98 -1.02
CA SER A 173 -29.07 15.27 -1.02
C SER A 173 -28.66 16.16 0.16
N ASP A 174 -28.32 15.55 1.30
CA ASP A 174 -28.03 16.28 2.55
C ASP A 174 -26.65 16.96 2.51
N LEU A 175 -25.74 16.45 1.66
CA LEU A 175 -24.44 17.07 1.38
C LEU A 175 -24.57 18.50 0.84
N ILE A 176 -25.67 18.83 0.14
CA ILE A 176 -25.86 20.17 -0.45
C ILE A 176 -26.38 21.15 0.60
N THR A 177 -27.26 20.70 1.50
CA THR A 177 -27.89 21.56 2.52
C THR A 177 -27.00 21.74 3.75
N HIS A 178 -26.42 20.64 4.25
CA HIS A 178 -25.62 20.61 5.48
C HIS A 178 -24.30 19.84 5.25
N PRO A 179 -23.32 20.43 4.54
CA PRO A 179 -22.10 19.71 4.13
C PRO A 179 -21.24 19.28 5.32
N ILE A 180 -21.14 20.12 6.36
CA ILE A 180 -20.28 19.86 7.52
C ILE A 180 -20.87 18.74 8.38
N ASP A 181 -22.16 18.81 8.70
CA ASP A 181 -22.84 17.81 9.51
C ASP A 181 -22.84 16.45 8.82
N THR A 182 -23.10 16.44 7.50
CA THR A 182 -23.08 15.23 6.68
C THR A 182 -21.72 14.52 6.72
N VAL A 183 -20.62 15.26 6.59
CA VAL A 183 -19.27 14.69 6.66
C VAL A 183 -18.98 14.16 8.07
N SER A 184 -19.36 14.90 9.10
CA SER A 184 -19.17 14.46 10.49
C SER A 184 -19.94 13.17 10.81
N GLN A 185 -21.18 13.04 10.31
CA GLN A 185 -22.00 11.85 10.46
C GLN A 185 -21.41 10.67 9.68
N ALA A 186 -20.94 10.89 8.45
CA ALA A 186 -20.27 9.86 7.66
C ALA A 186 -18.99 9.35 8.37
N MET A 187 -18.20 10.25 8.95
CA MET A 187 -17.03 9.89 9.76
C MET A 187 -17.40 9.12 11.02
N HIS A 188 -18.50 9.47 11.68
CA HIS A 188 -18.99 8.74 12.85
C HIS A 188 -19.40 7.30 12.49
N VAL A 189 -20.15 7.12 11.40
CA VAL A 189 -20.54 5.81 10.88
C VAL A 189 -19.32 4.98 10.46
N TYR A 190 -18.32 5.63 9.84
CA TYR A 190 -17.04 4.99 9.54
C TYR A 190 -16.30 4.52 10.80
N ARG A 191 -16.27 5.34 11.86
CA ARG A 191 -15.68 4.94 13.15
C ARG A 191 -16.38 3.72 13.75
N MET A 192 -17.72 3.66 13.69
CA MET A 192 -18.46 2.47 14.14
C MET A 192 -18.11 1.23 13.33
N HIS A 193 -17.96 1.36 12.01
CA HIS A 193 -17.54 0.26 11.15
C HIS A 193 -16.15 -0.27 11.53
N VAL A 194 -15.18 0.63 11.74
CA VAL A 194 -13.82 0.25 12.18
C VAL A 194 -13.84 -0.41 13.56
N GLN A 195 -14.66 0.10 14.50
CA GLN A 195 -14.82 -0.53 15.82
C GLN A 195 -15.42 -1.94 15.72
N HIS A 196 -16.37 -2.15 14.82
CA HIS A 196 -16.96 -3.47 14.60
C HIS A 196 -15.97 -4.45 13.97
N GLU A 197 -15.18 -4.00 13.00
CA GLU A 197 -14.13 -4.81 12.40
C GLU A 197 -13.02 -5.15 13.41
N SER A 198 -12.59 -4.19 14.23
CA SER A 198 -11.58 -4.42 15.25
C SER A 198 -12.05 -5.42 16.30
N MET A 199 -13.32 -5.34 16.72
CA MET A 199 -13.93 -6.32 17.62
C MET A 199 -13.97 -7.72 17.00
N ARG A 200 -14.35 -7.83 15.73
CA ARG A 200 -14.36 -9.11 14.99
C ARG A 200 -12.98 -9.71 14.86
N VAL A 201 -11.97 -8.91 14.53
CA VAL A 201 -10.58 -9.36 14.41
C VAL A 201 -10.05 -9.79 15.78
N ARG A 202 -10.36 -9.04 16.84
CA ARG A 202 -9.98 -9.41 18.22
C ARG A 202 -10.59 -10.74 18.62
N GLU A 203 -11.87 -10.96 18.33
CA GLU A 203 -12.54 -12.23 18.62
C GLU A 203 -11.93 -13.39 17.82
N GLN A 204 -11.60 -13.17 16.54
CA GLN A 204 -10.91 -14.19 15.74
C GLN A 204 -9.52 -14.53 16.28
N ARG A 205 -8.77 -13.54 16.77
CA ARG A 205 -7.47 -13.76 17.43
C ARG A 205 -7.66 -14.52 18.74
N HIS A 206 -8.65 -14.16 19.54
CA HIS A 206 -8.99 -14.85 20.79
C HIS A 206 -9.29 -16.34 20.54
N ARG A 207 -10.12 -16.65 19.54
CA ARG A 207 -10.44 -18.03 19.16
C ARG A 207 -9.18 -18.83 18.75
N ARG A 208 -8.23 -18.21 18.04
CA ARG A 208 -6.97 -18.87 17.66
C ARG A 208 -6.09 -19.17 18.87
N VAL A 209 -6.05 -18.28 19.85
CA VAL A 209 -5.31 -18.48 21.11
C VAL A 209 -5.96 -19.58 21.93
N GLU A 210 -7.29 -19.55 22.12
CA GLU A 210 -8.03 -20.62 22.81
C GLU A 210 -7.79 -22.00 22.16
N ASP A 211 -7.78 -22.08 20.83
CA ASP A 211 -7.51 -23.34 20.13
C ASP A 211 -6.07 -23.83 20.37
N ALA A 212 -5.10 -22.92 20.46
CA ALA A 212 -3.72 -23.27 20.79
C ALA A 212 -3.59 -23.74 22.26
N GLU A 213 -4.30 -23.08 23.18
CA GLU A 213 -4.34 -23.44 24.59
C GLU A 213 -5.02 -24.80 24.82
N LYS A 214 -6.15 -25.08 24.17
CA LYS A 214 -6.80 -26.40 24.22
C LYS A 214 -5.88 -27.50 23.73
N ARG A 215 -5.15 -27.26 22.63
CA ARG A 215 -4.14 -28.21 22.14
C ARG A 215 -3.01 -28.41 23.14
N ARG A 216 -2.58 -27.34 23.81
CA ARG A 216 -1.54 -27.42 24.85
C ARG A 216 -2.03 -28.21 26.06
N GLN A 217 -3.22 -27.90 26.56
CA GLN A 217 -3.86 -28.63 27.66
C GLN A 217 -4.04 -30.12 27.33
N TYR A 218 -4.41 -30.44 26.09
CA TYR A 218 -4.51 -31.83 25.63
C TYR A 218 -3.15 -32.55 25.66
N ARG A 219 -2.07 -31.91 25.19
CA ARG A 219 -0.71 -32.48 25.23
C ARG A 219 -0.21 -32.70 26.66
N VAL A 220 -0.47 -31.74 27.56
CA VAL A 220 -0.14 -31.85 28.98
C VAL A 220 -0.91 -32.98 29.65
N ALA A 221 -2.23 -33.08 29.42
CA ALA A 221 -3.06 -34.14 29.98
C ALA A 221 -2.67 -35.55 29.49
N HIS A 222 -2.13 -35.65 28.27
CA HIS A 222 -1.63 -36.90 27.70
C HIS A 222 -0.13 -37.14 27.97
N GLY A 223 0.51 -36.31 28.81
CA GLY A 223 1.91 -36.49 29.24
C GLY A 223 2.97 -36.24 28.16
N LEU A 224 2.60 -35.63 27.03
CA LEU A 224 3.55 -35.25 25.96
C LEU A 224 4.28 -33.92 26.24
N GLU A 225 3.79 -33.11 27.18
CA GLU A 225 4.45 -31.90 27.69
C GLU A 225 4.32 -31.86 29.22
N GLU A 226 5.40 -31.48 29.94
CA GLU A 226 5.31 -31.19 31.37
C GLU A 226 4.37 -29.99 31.61
N ALA A 227 3.45 -30.14 32.56
CA ALA A 227 2.58 -29.06 32.97
C ALA A 227 3.41 -27.81 33.32
N PRO A 228 2.99 -26.60 32.92
CA PRO A 228 3.68 -25.36 33.32
C PRO A 228 3.75 -25.17 34.84
N GLU A 229 2.93 -25.88 35.61
CA GLU A 229 3.00 -25.88 37.06
C GLU A 229 4.23 -26.61 37.61
N ALA A 230 4.77 -27.60 36.89
CA ALA A 230 6.04 -28.24 37.26
C ALA A 230 7.24 -27.31 37.01
N LYS A 231 7.21 -26.52 35.92
CA LYS A 231 8.28 -25.54 35.61
C LYS A 231 8.21 -24.23 36.40
N LYS A 232 7.07 -23.90 37.03
CA LYS A 232 6.98 -22.76 37.95
C LYS A 232 7.64 -22.99 39.32
N LYS A 233 7.94 -24.25 39.69
CA LYS A 233 8.62 -24.57 40.96
C LYS A 233 10.14 -24.69 40.86
N GLU A 234 10.73 -24.70 39.67
CA GLU A 234 12.18 -24.85 39.48
C GLU A 234 12.86 -23.64 38.81
N GLY A 235 12.15 -22.54 38.57
CA GLY A 235 12.65 -21.41 37.80
C GLY A 235 12.18 -20.05 38.31
N GLU A 236 12.51 -19.72 39.57
CA GLU A 236 12.57 -18.33 40.03
C GLU A 236 13.80 -17.64 39.41
N MET A 237 13.76 -17.37 38.10
CA MET A 237 14.60 -16.38 37.43
C MET A 237 14.13 -16.15 35.98
N GLY A 238 13.49 -14.99 35.76
CA GLY A 238 13.50 -14.28 34.48
C GLY A 238 12.74 -14.90 33.29
N VAL A 239 11.41 -14.81 33.28
CA VAL A 239 10.62 -14.69 32.04
C VAL A 239 9.44 -13.74 32.30
N GLU A 240 9.74 -12.45 32.42
CA GLU A 240 8.82 -11.43 31.90
C GLU A 240 8.96 -11.46 30.37
N SER A 241 7.95 -11.98 29.69
CA SER A 241 7.74 -11.76 28.26
C SER A 241 6.36 -12.32 27.91
N GLY A 242 5.48 -11.60 27.24
CA GLY A 242 5.61 -10.27 26.70
C GLY A 242 4.43 -10.09 25.78
N ASP A 243 3.50 -9.19 26.13
CA ASP A 243 2.48 -8.68 25.21
C ASP A 243 1.86 -7.38 25.78
N ALA A 244 2.71 -6.54 26.40
CA ALA A 244 2.37 -5.15 26.74
C ALA A 244 3.01 -4.13 25.78
N GLN A 245 3.73 -4.58 24.76
CA GLN A 245 4.35 -3.74 23.73
C GLN A 245 3.71 -4.00 22.37
N SER A 246 2.45 -3.61 22.21
CA SER A 246 1.89 -3.32 20.89
C SER A 246 1.53 -1.83 20.86
N PRO A 247 2.19 -1.00 20.04
CA PRO A 247 2.00 0.45 20.07
C PRO A 247 0.57 0.90 19.75
N VAL A 248 -0.28 0.02 19.20
CA VAL A 248 -1.66 0.36 18.78
C VAL A 248 -2.66 0.41 19.95
N ALA A 249 -2.34 -0.20 21.10
CA ALA A 249 -3.24 -0.18 22.26
C ALA A 249 -3.20 1.17 23.02
N ALA A 250 -2.07 1.87 22.99
CA ALA A 250 -1.93 3.20 23.57
C ALA A 250 -2.78 4.23 22.80
N ASP A 251 -2.73 4.18 21.46
CA ASP A 251 -3.44 5.12 20.59
C ASP A 251 -4.97 5.03 20.74
N VAL A 252 -5.51 3.83 20.97
CA VAL A 252 -6.97 3.63 21.11
C VAL A 252 -7.46 4.00 22.52
N ALA A 253 -6.62 3.84 23.54
CA ALA A 253 -6.94 4.26 24.91
C ALA A 253 -6.85 5.78 25.09
N GLU A 254 -5.89 6.44 24.44
CA GLU A 254 -5.73 7.91 24.51
C GLU A 254 -6.82 8.65 23.72
N ILE A 255 -7.28 8.09 22.59
CA ILE A 255 -8.42 8.63 21.82
C ILE A 255 -9.77 8.42 22.52
N ALA A 256 -9.87 7.48 23.46
CA ALA A 256 -11.09 7.21 24.22
C ALA A 256 -11.28 8.12 25.45
N ALA A 257 -10.22 8.78 25.93
CA ALA A 257 -10.24 9.57 27.17
C ALA A 257 -10.17 11.09 26.98
N GLY A 258 -10.11 11.61 25.74
CA GLY A 258 -9.89 13.04 25.48
C GLY A 258 -10.93 13.68 24.56
N GLY A 259 -12.05 14.12 25.12
CA GLY A 259 -12.94 15.10 24.50
C GLY A 259 -12.98 16.36 25.36
N GLY A 260 -12.40 17.47 24.89
CA GLY A 260 -12.49 18.76 25.57
C GLY A 260 -11.46 19.78 25.09
N VAL A 261 -11.93 20.76 24.34
CA VAL A 261 -11.18 21.95 23.88
C VAL A 261 -10.97 22.90 25.06
N GLY A 262 -9.75 23.43 25.23
CA GLY A 262 -9.54 24.77 25.82
C GLY A 262 -8.70 24.88 27.09
N ALA A 263 -7.51 25.43 26.89
CA ALA A 263 -6.91 26.51 27.68
C ALA A 263 -5.94 26.19 28.86
N VAL A 264 -4.73 26.74 28.69
CA VAL A 264 -3.75 27.27 29.66
C VAL A 264 -3.07 26.32 30.65
N ALA A 265 -1.79 26.00 30.38
CA ALA A 265 -0.69 26.22 31.33
C ALA A 265 0.65 25.92 30.66
N ALA A 266 1.58 26.86 30.79
CA ALA A 266 2.96 26.77 30.35
C ALA A 266 3.77 25.82 31.25
N THR A 267 4.97 25.46 30.74
CA THR A 267 6.15 24.94 31.45
C THR A 267 6.10 23.51 32.00
N ALA A 268 6.69 22.57 31.26
CA ALA A 268 7.87 21.80 31.68
C ALA A 268 8.33 20.91 30.50
N VAL A 269 9.60 21.03 30.14
CA VAL A 269 10.25 20.38 29.00
C VAL A 269 10.76 19.00 29.45
N GLU A 270 10.20 17.92 28.93
CA GLU A 270 10.91 16.63 28.85
C GLU A 270 11.23 16.33 27.40
N GLU A 271 12.52 16.38 27.07
CA GLU A 271 13.08 15.99 25.79
C GLU A 271 13.05 14.46 25.70
N LYS A 272 12.13 13.92 24.89
CA LYS A 272 12.12 12.49 24.56
C LYS A 272 13.27 12.18 23.61
N GLU A 273 14.36 11.64 24.15
CA GLU A 273 15.52 11.16 23.40
C GLU A 273 15.22 9.77 22.78
N PHE A 274 15.47 9.59 21.49
CA PHE A 274 15.41 8.28 20.84
C PHE A 274 16.82 7.67 20.75
N VAL A 275 16.94 6.38 21.06
CA VAL A 275 18.17 5.59 20.97
C VAL A 275 18.17 4.84 19.65
N ASP A 276 19.03 5.22 18.71
CA ASP A 276 19.23 4.47 17.47
C ASP A 276 19.82 3.07 17.78
N TRP A 277 19.68 2.11 16.85
CA TRP A 277 20.21 0.72 16.94
C TRP A 277 21.72 0.60 17.20
N GLU A 278 22.47 1.71 17.14
CA GLU A 278 23.89 1.81 17.46
C GLU A 278 24.16 2.46 18.83
N GLY A 279 23.15 2.61 19.69
CA GLY A 279 23.27 3.08 21.09
C GLY A 279 23.50 4.58 21.27
N LYS A 280 23.39 5.38 20.19
CA LYS A 280 23.58 6.84 20.26
C LYS A 280 22.24 7.54 20.41
N LYS A 281 22.12 8.35 21.46
CA LYS A 281 20.96 9.19 21.72
C LYS A 281 20.93 10.38 20.77
N LYS A 282 19.82 10.58 20.06
CA LYS A 282 19.60 11.78 19.23
C LYS A 282 18.26 12.43 19.57
N PRO A 283 18.19 13.77 19.54
CA PRO A 283 16.93 14.47 19.72
C PRO A 283 16.00 14.21 18.53
N VAL A 284 14.72 13.93 18.82
CA VAL A 284 13.69 13.70 17.80
C VAL A 284 13.45 15.00 17.04
N LYS A 285 13.78 15.00 15.74
CA LYS A 285 13.65 16.16 14.88
C LYS A 285 12.20 16.32 14.44
N LYS A 286 11.50 17.25 15.08
CA LYS A 286 10.10 17.60 14.80
C LYS A 286 9.98 18.18 13.39
N TRP A 287 9.38 17.45 12.47
CA TRP A 287 8.99 18.00 11.17
C TRP A 287 7.47 18.18 11.17
N LEU A 288 7.00 19.41 10.94
CA LEU A 288 5.58 19.75 10.79
C LEU A 288 4.69 19.61 12.05
N GLY A 289 5.25 19.76 13.25
CA GLY A 289 4.48 20.10 14.45
C GLY A 289 3.46 19.06 14.93
N ILE A 290 3.61 17.80 14.53
CA ILE A 290 2.78 16.69 15.00
C ILE A 290 3.72 15.70 15.70
N TRP A 291 3.26 15.22 16.85
CA TRP A 291 4.00 14.40 17.81
C TRP A 291 4.40 13.04 17.23
#